data_AF-A0A5B0E7Z8-F1
#
_entry.id   AF-A0A5B0E7Z8-F1
#
_cell.length_a   1.000
_cell.length_b   1.000
_cell.length_c   1.000
_cell.angle_alpha   90.00
_cell.angle_beta   90.00
_cell.angle_gamma   90.00
#
_symmetry.space_group_name_H-M   'P 1'
#
loop_
_entity.id
_entity.type
_entity.pdbx_description
1 polymer ?
#
loop_
_entity_poly.entity_id
_entity_poly.type
_entity_poly.pdbx_seq_one_letter_code
_entity_poly.pdbx_strand_id
1 'polypeptide(L)'
;MGRPTPEVIESLMDRAAELKSALVDYATSPGFKKRLAARYGDVLKTGLSRENSLFEAIESILYDRGPGSEPLIERYLRTNKTLDDADRAIYESWRDRGIFGVFKVTEHAGDRILLHNLIDELDYETYASQGADAITGLTSGGFAMTRIVPIGNIYTLSGTTKNFGQQDAATAKSLAARLLSLDHALPFHNPQKLAAARATVAQNHRIFGELFGSHVLQGTGAQMIEAYRTFLEASRRQASAGNDEPEDDARSGLRLAPDESFPAGFAARQEVRLVHHPVKSAVFLVDYEALEYAHRTPPDDAPDPGAAVLRGYLEDDQIPCFILEDLADRHPDTVDELYQVALARPGFSWHDDGQALLRTYKPAPIHHADLPRIAMVPVSLSEAYQNLT
;
A
#
# COMPACT_ATOMS: atom_id res chain seq x y z
N MET A 1 10.64 -23.70 -13.89
CA MET A 1 11.42 -23.28 -15.07
C MET A 1 12.89 -23.40 -14.71
N GLY A 2 13.76 -23.80 -15.65
CA GLY A 2 15.20 -23.90 -15.37
C GLY A 2 15.83 -22.53 -15.11
N ARG A 3 16.94 -22.50 -14.38
CA ARG A 3 17.71 -21.26 -14.12
C ARG A 3 18.18 -20.66 -15.45
N PRO A 4 18.10 -19.34 -15.65
CA PRO A 4 18.66 -18.68 -16.83
C PRO A 4 20.18 -18.94 -16.91
N THR A 5 20.73 -19.02 -18.12
CA THR A 5 22.18 -19.10 -18.30
C THR A 5 22.83 -17.75 -17.98
N PRO A 6 24.13 -17.70 -17.62
CA PRO A 6 24.83 -16.44 -17.37
C PRO A 6 24.72 -15.42 -18.51
N GLU A 7 24.81 -15.87 -19.76
CA GLU A 7 24.66 -15.02 -20.96
C GLU A 7 23.27 -14.38 -21.05
N VAL A 8 22.21 -15.11 -20.68
CA VAL A 8 20.84 -14.58 -20.64
C VAL A 8 20.70 -13.55 -19.52
N ILE A 9 21.34 -13.77 -18.37
CA ILE A 9 21.33 -12.83 -17.25
C ILE A 9 22.00 -11.53 -17.67
N GLU A 10 23.20 -11.60 -18.25
CA GLU A 10 23.94 -10.43 -18.74
C GLU A 10 23.10 -9.61 -19.73
N SER A 11 22.50 -10.25 -20.73
CA SER A 11 21.62 -9.58 -21.70
C SER A 11 20.39 -8.92 -21.05
N LEU A 12 19.78 -9.56 -20.04
CA LEU A 12 18.65 -8.99 -19.31
C LEU A 12 19.08 -7.77 -18.47
N MET A 13 20.26 -7.82 -17.85
CA MET A 13 20.81 -6.74 -17.04
C MET A 13 21.17 -5.53 -17.89
N ASP A 14 21.81 -5.74 -19.04
CA ASP A 14 22.12 -4.67 -20.01
C ASP A 14 20.86 -3.97 -20.48
N ARG A 15 19.84 -4.75 -20.87
CA ARG A 15 18.56 -4.17 -21.29
C ARG A 15 17.87 -3.41 -20.17
N ALA A 16 17.89 -3.94 -18.95
CA ALA A 16 17.34 -3.25 -17.79
C ALA A 16 18.08 -1.94 -17.49
N ALA A 17 19.40 -1.90 -17.65
CA ALA A 17 20.19 -0.69 -17.45
C ALA A 17 19.84 0.39 -18.50
N GLU A 18 19.70 0.02 -19.77
CA GLU A 18 19.26 0.93 -20.84
C GLU A 18 17.88 1.52 -20.55
N LEU A 19 16.90 0.67 -20.22
CA LEU A 19 15.53 1.09 -19.93
C LEU A 19 15.45 1.96 -18.67
N LYS A 20 16.25 1.64 -17.65
CA LYS A 20 16.33 2.44 -16.43
C LYS A 20 16.94 3.81 -16.72
N SER A 21 18.01 3.88 -17.53
CA SER A 21 18.62 5.14 -17.94
C SER A 21 17.60 6.04 -18.66
N ALA A 22 16.83 5.49 -19.60
CA ALA A 22 15.79 6.24 -20.31
C ALA A 22 14.71 6.79 -19.36
N LEU A 23 14.37 6.06 -18.30
CA LEU A 23 13.41 6.49 -17.30
C LEU A 23 13.98 7.59 -16.38
N VAL A 24 15.26 7.50 -16.01
CA VAL A 24 15.99 8.54 -15.26
C VAL A 24 16.09 9.83 -16.08
N ASP A 25 16.42 9.73 -17.37
CA ASP A 25 16.46 10.88 -18.28
C ASP A 25 15.09 11.56 -18.38
N TYR A 26 14.02 10.76 -18.45
CA TYR A 26 12.66 11.28 -18.43
C TYR A 26 12.33 11.98 -17.11
N ALA A 27 12.65 11.37 -15.96
CA ALA A 27 12.41 11.89 -14.62
C ALA A 27 13.21 13.16 -14.30
N THR A 28 14.35 13.36 -14.96
CA THR A 28 15.21 14.55 -14.80
C THR A 28 14.94 15.63 -15.85
N SER A 29 14.03 15.38 -16.80
CA SER A 29 13.64 16.35 -17.82
C SER A 29 12.99 17.62 -17.22
N PRO A 30 13.00 18.77 -17.93
CA PRO A 30 12.52 20.04 -17.40
C PRO A 30 11.09 20.01 -16.84
N GLY A 31 10.22 19.15 -17.37
CA GLY A 31 8.83 18.98 -16.92
C GLY A 31 8.69 18.45 -15.50
N PHE A 32 9.72 17.77 -14.97
CA PHE A 32 9.71 17.19 -13.62
C PHE A 32 10.51 17.99 -12.59
N LYS A 33 11.16 19.10 -12.99
CA LYS A 33 12.04 19.90 -12.12
C LYS A 33 11.40 20.27 -10.77
N LYS A 34 10.12 20.66 -10.76
CA LYS A 34 9.39 20.98 -9.52
C LYS A 34 9.18 19.75 -8.62
N ARG A 35 8.76 18.62 -9.21
CA ARG A 35 8.55 17.34 -8.50
C ARG A 35 9.87 16.83 -7.91
N LEU A 36 10.95 16.89 -8.70
CA LEU A 36 12.28 16.50 -8.26
C LEU A 36 12.81 17.39 -7.14
N ALA A 37 12.65 18.71 -7.24
CA ALA A 37 13.06 19.62 -6.17
C ALA A 37 12.30 19.37 -4.85
N ALA A 38 10.99 19.09 -4.93
CA ALA A 38 10.18 18.76 -3.75
C ALA A 38 10.66 17.46 -3.09
N ARG A 39 10.80 16.38 -3.87
CA ARG A 39 11.27 15.08 -3.38
C ARG A 39 12.70 15.15 -2.82
N TYR A 40 13.60 15.85 -3.50
CA TYR A 40 14.96 16.10 -3.01
C TYR A 40 14.95 16.85 -1.67
N GLY A 41 14.08 17.85 -1.50
CA GLY A 41 13.91 18.55 -0.24
C GLY A 41 13.43 17.64 0.90
N ASP A 42 12.56 16.66 0.61
CA ASP A 42 12.10 15.70 1.60
C ASP A 42 13.17 14.67 1.97
N VAL A 43 13.89 14.14 0.98
CA VAL A 43 14.99 13.19 1.21
C VAL A 43 16.15 13.86 1.95
N LEU A 44 16.48 15.12 1.65
CA LEU A 44 17.53 15.84 2.40
C LEU A 44 17.26 15.90 3.91
N LYS A 45 16.00 15.95 4.32
CA LYS A 45 15.61 15.96 5.76
C LYS A 45 15.95 14.64 6.44
N THR A 46 16.21 13.55 5.71
CA THR A 46 16.60 12.26 6.28
C THR A 46 18.09 12.19 6.64
N GLY A 47 18.87 13.24 6.35
CA GLY A 47 20.29 13.32 6.71
C GLY A 47 21.24 12.59 5.76
N LEU A 48 20.76 12.17 4.58
CA LEU A 48 21.63 11.60 3.53
C LEU A 48 22.57 12.68 2.97
N SER A 49 23.69 12.24 2.37
CA SER A 49 24.57 13.15 1.62
C SER A 49 23.78 13.80 0.46
N ARG A 50 24.23 14.95 -0.06
CA ARG A 50 23.54 15.61 -1.18
C ARG A 50 23.42 14.71 -2.41
N GLU A 51 24.49 13.98 -2.72
CA GLU A 51 24.53 13.04 -3.85
C GLU A 51 23.53 11.89 -3.65
N ASN A 52 23.58 11.23 -2.49
CA ASN A 52 22.64 10.15 -2.17
C ASN A 52 21.21 10.65 -2.10
N SER A 53 20.99 11.89 -1.64
CA SER A 53 19.66 12.50 -1.58
C SER A 53 19.08 12.76 -2.98
N LEU A 54 19.91 13.17 -3.94
CA LEU A 54 19.47 13.36 -5.32
C LEU A 54 19.13 12.02 -5.96
N PHE A 55 19.99 11.01 -5.79
CA PHE A 55 19.77 9.68 -6.30
C PHE A 55 18.48 9.05 -5.73
N GLU A 56 18.29 9.13 -4.42
CA GLU A 56 17.06 8.65 -3.77
C GLU A 56 15.82 9.45 -4.16
N ALA A 57 15.94 10.75 -4.41
CA ALA A 57 14.82 11.55 -4.91
C ALA A 57 14.40 11.11 -6.32
N ILE A 58 15.36 10.79 -7.20
CA ILE A 58 15.08 10.26 -8.53
C ILE A 58 14.42 8.88 -8.40
N GLU A 59 15.04 7.94 -7.68
CA GLU A 59 14.51 6.58 -7.47
C GLU A 59 13.11 6.61 -6.85
N SER A 60 12.88 7.48 -5.86
CA SER A 60 11.56 7.71 -5.30
C SER A 60 10.59 8.06 -6.42
N ILE A 61 10.87 9.05 -7.26
CA ILE A 61 9.96 9.45 -8.36
C ILE A 61 9.69 8.33 -9.36
N LEU A 62 10.68 7.49 -9.68
CA LEU A 62 10.50 6.39 -10.64
C LEU A 62 9.41 5.41 -10.19
N TYR A 63 9.37 5.09 -8.89
CA TYR A 63 8.50 4.06 -8.33
C TYR A 63 7.39 4.59 -7.41
N ASP A 64 7.31 5.91 -7.22
CA ASP A 64 6.36 6.59 -6.36
C ASP A 64 4.93 6.49 -6.91
N ARG A 65 4.04 5.97 -6.06
CA ARG A 65 2.59 5.88 -6.27
C ARG A 65 1.81 6.88 -5.40
N GLY A 66 2.49 7.85 -4.80
CA GLY A 66 1.92 8.79 -3.85
C GLY A 66 0.79 9.67 -4.42
N PRO A 67 0.01 10.31 -3.53
CA PRO A 67 -1.23 11.01 -3.89
C PRO A 67 -0.99 12.17 -4.86
N GLY A 68 -1.99 12.40 -5.72
CA GLY A 68 -2.07 13.61 -6.55
C GLY A 68 -1.23 13.66 -7.84
N SER A 69 -0.46 12.63 -8.19
CA SER A 69 0.23 12.60 -9.49
C SER A 69 0.26 11.20 -10.13
N GLU A 70 -0.01 11.13 -11.43
CA GLU A 70 0.17 9.93 -12.26
C GLU A 70 1.57 9.33 -11.98
N PRO A 71 1.68 8.03 -11.64
CA PRO A 71 2.96 7.35 -11.49
C PRO A 71 3.85 7.60 -12.71
N LEU A 72 5.15 7.85 -12.50
CA LEU A 72 6.03 8.26 -13.59
C LEU A 72 6.08 7.22 -14.71
N ILE A 73 6.14 5.93 -14.35
CA ILE A 73 6.11 4.83 -15.32
C ILE A 73 4.84 4.83 -16.16
N GLU A 74 3.67 5.08 -15.55
CA GLU A 74 2.39 5.13 -16.28
C GLU A 74 2.38 6.29 -17.28
N ARG A 75 2.81 7.48 -16.84
CA ARG A 75 2.95 8.64 -17.71
C ARG A 75 3.96 8.38 -18.84
N TYR A 76 5.08 7.73 -18.55
CA TYR A 76 6.10 7.38 -19.52
C TYR A 76 5.53 6.43 -20.59
N LEU A 77 4.90 5.33 -20.16
CA LEU A 77 4.27 4.35 -21.05
C LEU A 77 3.13 4.95 -21.89
N ARG A 78 2.40 5.93 -21.35
CA ARG A 78 1.34 6.64 -22.07
C ARG A 78 1.89 7.58 -23.13
N THR A 79 2.96 8.32 -22.83
CA THR A 79 3.54 9.31 -23.73
C THR A 79 4.52 8.72 -24.74
N ASN A 80 5.19 7.62 -24.41
CA ASN A 80 6.13 6.94 -25.29
C ASN A 80 5.43 5.80 -26.05
N LYS A 81 4.84 6.13 -27.20
CA LYS A 81 4.09 5.18 -28.06
C LYS A 81 4.98 4.34 -28.97
N THR A 82 6.28 4.62 -29.03
CA THR A 82 7.23 3.93 -29.92
C THR A 82 7.99 2.80 -29.22
N LEU A 83 7.79 2.60 -27.91
CA LEU A 83 8.29 1.45 -27.18
C LEU A 83 7.73 0.16 -27.79
N ASP A 84 8.60 -0.82 -28.01
CA ASP A 84 8.16 -2.15 -28.35
C ASP A 84 7.46 -2.85 -27.17
N ASP A 85 6.78 -3.95 -27.46
CA ASP A 85 5.98 -4.67 -26.48
C ASP A 85 6.85 -5.32 -25.39
N ALA A 86 8.10 -5.67 -25.70
CA ALA A 86 9.01 -6.32 -24.75
C ALA A 86 9.48 -5.34 -23.68
N ASP A 87 9.91 -4.14 -24.07
CA ASP A 87 10.29 -3.06 -23.15
C ASP A 87 9.11 -2.56 -22.34
N ARG A 88 7.95 -2.42 -22.99
CA ARG A 88 6.70 -2.06 -22.32
C ARG A 88 6.40 -3.05 -21.20
N ALA A 89 6.51 -4.34 -21.46
CA ALA A 89 6.31 -5.38 -20.45
C ALA A 89 7.33 -5.30 -19.30
N ILE A 90 8.58 -4.91 -19.56
CA ILE A 90 9.58 -4.69 -18.51
C ILE A 90 9.16 -3.54 -17.59
N TYR A 91 8.80 -2.38 -18.13
CA TYR A 91 8.32 -1.24 -17.32
C TYR A 91 7.05 -1.58 -16.54
N GLU A 92 6.10 -2.27 -17.16
CA GLU A 92 4.88 -2.75 -16.48
C GLU A 92 5.25 -3.72 -15.34
N SER A 93 6.24 -4.58 -15.55
CA SER A 93 6.73 -5.48 -14.50
C SER A 93 7.41 -4.74 -13.35
N TRP A 94 8.15 -3.67 -13.63
CA TRP A 94 8.73 -2.80 -12.60
C TRP A 94 7.66 -2.04 -11.82
N ARG A 95 6.63 -1.57 -12.52
CA ARG A 95 5.44 -0.97 -11.92
C ARG A 95 4.77 -1.97 -10.98
N ASP A 96 4.46 -3.18 -11.44
CA ASP A 96 3.54 -4.08 -10.75
C ASP A 96 4.20 -5.03 -9.76
N ARG A 97 5.45 -5.44 -10.01
CA ARG A 97 6.19 -6.43 -9.22
C ARG A 97 7.49 -5.90 -8.63
N GLY A 98 7.77 -4.60 -8.74
CA GLY A 98 8.85 -3.97 -7.99
C GLY A 98 8.54 -3.99 -6.49
N ILE A 99 9.53 -4.36 -5.68
CA ILE A 99 9.35 -4.57 -4.24
C ILE A 99 10.34 -3.69 -3.50
N PHE A 100 9.85 -2.87 -2.58
CA PHE A 100 10.67 -2.21 -1.58
C PHE A 100 10.45 -2.90 -0.24
N GLY A 101 11.52 -3.40 0.37
CA GLY A 101 11.38 -4.25 1.55
C GLY A 101 12.63 -4.33 2.40
N VAL A 102 12.52 -5.10 3.47
CA VAL A 102 13.65 -5.53 4.28
C VAL A 102 13.84 -7.01 4.05
N PHE A 103 15.04 -7.39 3.65
CA PHE A 103 15.40 -8.72 3.25
C PHE A 103 16.49 -9.27 4.15
N LYS A 104 16.43 -10.57 4.44
CA LYS A 104 17.56 -11.34 4.95
C LYS A 104 18.34 -11.90 3.78
N VAL A 105 19.66 -11.75 3.79
CA VAL A 105 20.54 -12.39 2.80
C VAL A 105 20.71 -13.85 3.18
N THR A 106 20.13 -14.78 2.43
CA THR A 106 20.22 -16.23 2.71
C THR A 106 21.40 -16.87 1.99
N GLU A 107 21.70 -16.43 0.77
CA GLU A 107 22.86 -16.84 -0.01
C GLU A 107 23.53 -15.63 -0.66
N HIS A 108 24.85 -15.69 -0.82
CA HIS A 108 25.63 -14.73 -1.62
C HIS A 108 26.76 -15.47 -2.32
N ALA A 109 26.81 -15.37 -3.65
CA ALA A 109 27.88 -15.94 -4.48
C ALA A 109 28.14 -15.05 -5.69
N GLY A 110 29.31 -14.38 -5.72
CA GLY A 110 29.67 -13.50 -6.84
C GLY A 110 28.76 -12.29 -6.92
N ASP A 111 28.07 -12.11 -8.05
CA ASP A 111 27.08 -11.07 -8.31
C ASP A 111 25.64 -11.49 -7.99
N ARG A 112 25.43 -12.73 -7.51
CA ARG A 112 24.15 -13.30 -7.13
C ARG A 112 23.95 -13.26 -5.61
N ILE A 113 22.76 -12.83 -5.19
CA ILE A 113 22.26 -12.90 -3.83
C ILE A 113 20.86 -13.50 -3.79
N LEU A 114 20.58 -14.32 -2.79
CA LEU A 114 19.23 -14.77 -2.47
C LEU A 114 18.71 -13.95 -1.30
N LEU A 115 17.61 -13.23 -1.54
CA LEU A 115 17.01 -12.31 -0.59
C LEU A 115 15.67 -12.85 -0.12
N HIS A 116 15.57 -13.20 1.16
CA HIS A 116 14.32 -13.57 1.79
C HIS A 116 13.63 -12.32 2.34
N ASN A 117 12.48 -11.93 1.82
CA ASN A 117 11.76 -10.75 2.30
C ASN A 117 11.09 -11.04 3.63
N LEU A 118 11.33 -10.19 4.64
CA LEU A 118 10.78 -10.37 5.98
C LEU A 118 9.26 -10.13 6.07
N ILE A 119 8.62 -9.56 5.03
CA ILE A 119 7.20 -9.17 5.06
C ILE A 119 6.32 -10.15 4.28
N ASP A 120 6.64 -10.39 2.99
CA ASP A 120 5.89 -11.33 2.16
C ASP A 120 6.38 -12.79 2.29
N GLU A 121 7.54 -13.00 2.92
CA GLU A 121 8.19 -14.30 3.15
C GLU A 121 8.52 -15.09 1.88
N LEU A 122 8.67 -14.41 0.74
CA LEU A 122 9.18 -14.98 -0.49
C LEU A 122 10.70 -14.80 -0.61
N ASP A 123 11.31 -15.72 -1.36
CA ASP A 123 12.72 -15.67 -1.75
C ASP A 123 12.88 -15.08 -3.15
N TYR A 124 13.79 -14.12 -3.26
CA TYR A 124 14.06 -13.37 -4.48
C TYR A 124 15.51 -13.58 -4.92
N GLU A 125 15.68 -14.33 -6.02
CA GLU A 125 16.97 -14.48 -6.68
C GLU A 125 17.32 -13.17 -7.40
N THR A 126 18.34 -12.49 -6.88
CA THR A 126 18.67 -11.11 -7.23
C THR A 126 20.12 -10.99 -7.68
N TYR A 127 20.35 -10.19 -8.73
CA TYR A 127 21.67 -9.93 -9.30
C TYR A 127 22.05 -8.45 -9.20
N ALA A 128 23.34 -8.17 -9.05
CA ALA A 128 23.85 -6.80 -9.01
C ALA A 128 24.20 -6.29 -10.42
N SER A 129 23.53 -5.20 -10.86
CA SER A 129 23.77 -4.62 -12.18
C SER A 129 25.14 -3.97 -12.37
N GLN A 130 25.83 -3.67 -11.26
CA GLN A 130 27.17 -3.10 -11.28
C GLN A 130 28.23 -4.16 -10.90
N GLY A 131 27.89 -5.45 -10.98
CA GLY A 131 28.76 -6.56 -10.65
C GLY A 131 28.90 -6.81 -9.13
N ALA A 132 29.72 -7.81 -8.80
CA ALA A 132 29.89 -8.32 -7.44
C ALA A 132 30.31 -7.24 -6.42
N ASP A 133 31.15 -6.29 -6.83
CA ASP A 133 31.65 -5.22 -5.95
C ASP A 133 30.52 -4.38 -5.33
N ALA A 134 29.42 -4.18 -6.07
CA ALA A 134 28.27 -3.41 -5.63
C ALA A 134 27.49 -4.06 -4.47
N ILE A 135 27.67 -5.36 -4.26
CA ILE A 135 26.98 -6.15 -3.22
C ILE A 135 27.93 -6.80 -2.21
N THR A 136 29.23 -6.47 -2.26
CA THR A 136 30.22 -6.98 -1.29
C THR A 136 29.84 -6.73 0.17
N GLY A 137 29.13 -5.64 0.46
CA GLY A 137 28.62 -5.31 1.80
C GLY A 137 27.42 -6.15 2.27
N LEU A 138 26.81 -6.96 1.40
CA LEU A 138 25.68 -7.84 1.72
C LEU A 138 26.19 -9.21 2.14
N THR A 139 26.40 -9.43 3.43
CA THR A 139 26.91 -10.71 3.93
C THR A 139 25.78 -11.72 4.16
N SER A 140 26.03 -13.00 3.86
CA SER A 140 25.09 -14.08 4.20
C SER A 140 24.76 -14.06 5.70
N GLY A 141 23.46 -14.12 6.02
CA GLY A 141 22.94 -13.97 7.38
C GLY A 141 22.70 -12.52 7.82
N GLY A 142 23.21 -11.53 7.07
CA GLY A 142 22.90 -10.12 7.24
C GLY A 142 21.55 -9.72 6.64
N PHE A 143 21.26 -8.42 6.67
CA PHE A 143 20.00 -7.87 6.17
C PHE A 143 20.23 -6.66 5.26
N ALA A 144 19.26 -6.41 4.38
CA ALA A 144 19.26 -5.30 3.46
C ALA A 144 17.89 -4.63 3.47
N MET A 145 17.84 -3.31 3.51
CA MET A 145 16.66 -2.55 3.14
C MET A 145 16.92 -1.91 1.78
N THR A 146 16.16 -2.33 0.78
CA THR A 146 16.40 -1.96 -0.62
C THR A 146 15.15 -2.16 -1.47
N ARG A 147 15.20 -1.72 -2.72
CA ARG A 147 14.22 -2.07 -3.73
C ARG A 147 14.83 -3.06 -4.72
N ILE A 148 14.05 -4.07 -5.04
CA ILE A 148 14.31 -5.01 -6.13
C ILE A 148 13.27 -4.84 -7.21
N VAL A 149 13.69 -4.97 -8.47
CA VAL A 149 12.79 -4.92 -9.63
C VAL A 149 13.01 -6.15 -10.50
N PRO A 150 11.95 -6.70 -11.09
CA PRO A 150 12.07 -7.89 -11.91
C PRO A 150 12.76 -7.59 -13.24
N ILE A 151 13.51 -8.57 -13.73
CA ILE A 151 14.08 -8.65 -15.07
C ILE A 151 13.83 -10.07 -15.60
N GLY A 152 12.66 -10.25 -16.22
CA GLY A 152 12.12 -11.57 -16.51
C GLY A 152 11.63 -12.29 -15.24
N ASN A 153 12.30 -13.40 -14.90
CA ASN A 153 11.98 -14.26 -13.75
C ASN A 153 12.96 -14.11 -12.57
N ILE A 154 13.98 -13.27 -12.72
CA ILE A 154 14.94 -12.91 -11.67
C ILE A 154 14.79 -11.43 -11.33
N TYR A 155 15.53 -10.95 -10.34
CA TYR A 155 15.47 -9.58 -9.85
C TYR A 155 16.83 -8.88 -9.94
N THR A 156 16.80 -7.55 -9.97
CA THR A 156 17.98 -6.69 -9.78
C THR A 156 17.72 -5.64 -8.72
N LEU A 157 18.78 -5.17 -8.07
CA LEU A 157 18.72 -4.04 -7.14
C LEU A 157 18.39 -2.74 -7.90
N SER A 158 17.55 -1.89 -7.30
CA SER A 158 17.25 -0.54 -7.77
C SER A 158 17.24 0.45 -6.61
N GLY A 159 18.13 1.44 -6.66
CA GLY A 159 18.21 2.47 -5.63
C GLY A 159 19.26 2.17 -4.56
N THR A 160 19.30 2.97 -3.50
CA THR A 160 20.27 2.72 -2.42
C THR A 160 19.88 1.49 -1.62
N THR A 161 20.91 0.76 -1.23
CA THR A 161 20.77 -0.38 -0.34
C THR A 161 21.35 0.01 1.01
N LYS A 162 20.54 -0.13 2.06
CA LYS A 162 21.02 -0.02 3.43
C LYS A 162 21.33 -1.41 3.97
N ASN A 163 22.60 -1.65 4.31
CA ASN A 163 23.10 -2.93 4.79
C ASN A 163 23.10 -2.97 6.31
N PHE A 164 22.82 -4.13 6.86
CA PHE A 164 22.83 -4.42 8.29
C PHE A 164 23.53 -5.76 8.52
N GLY A 165 24.33 -5.85 9.58
CA GLY A 165 24.99 -7.09 9.97
C GLY A 165 23.99 -8.10 10.53
N GLN A 166 24.45 -9.34 10.74
CA GLN A 166 23.65 -10.39 11.36
C GLN A 166 23.16 -10.01 12.76
N GLN A 167 24.00 -9.27 13.51
CA GLN A 167 23.70 -8.75 14.84
C GLN A 167 22.59 -7.69 14.87
N ASP A 168 22.27 -7.09 13.73
CA ASP A 168 21.29 -6.01 13.61
C ASP A 168 19.87 -6.53 13.31
N ALA A 169 19.61 -7.82 13.50
CA ALA A 169 18.34 -8.47 13.19
C ALA A 169 17.14 -7.76 13.83
N ALA A 170 17.26 -7.30 15.09
CA ALA A 170 16.19 -6.57 15.77
C ALA A 170 15.85 -5.25 15.05
N THR A 171 16.86 -4.51 14.60
CA THR A 171 16.69 -3.28 13.82
C THR A 171 16.02 -3.57 12.48
N ALA A 172 16.47 -4.61 11.76
CA ALA A 172 15.87 -5.02 10.50
C ALA A 172 14.38 -5.40 10.66
N LYS A 173 14.04 -6.19 11.68
CA LYS A 173 12.65 -6.56 12.00
C LYS A 173 11.80 -5.35 12.37
N SER A 174 12.33 -4.40 13.15
CA SER A 174 11.63 -3.15 13.49
C SER A 174 11.34 -2.31 12.25
N LEU A 175 12.29 -2.21 11.32
CA LEU A 175 12.09 -1.53 10.04
C LEU A 175 11.04 -2.24 9.16
N ALA A 176 11.07 -3.57 9.09
CA ALA A 176 10.08 -4.36 8.36
C ALA A 176 8.67 -4.18 8.94
N ALA A 177 8.54 -4.26 10.28
CA ALA A 177 7.29 -4.02 10.97
C ALA A 177 6.77 -2.58 10.72
N ARG A 178 7.66 -1.59 10.72
CA ARG A 178 7.28 -0.20 10.43
C ARG A 178 6.78 -0.04 9.00
N LEU A 179 7.43 -0.64 8.01
CA LEU A 179 6.95 -0.64 6.62
C LEU A 179 5.58 -1.30 6.51
N LEU A 180 5.40 -2.48 7.10
CA LEU A 180 4.11 -3.17 7.11
C LEU A 180 3.01 -2.31 7.75
N SER A 181 3.33 -1.56 8.81
CA SER A 181 2.36 -0.68 9.48
C SER A 181 1.92 0.54 8.65
N LEU A 182 2.67 0.87 7.60
CA LEU A 182 2.38 1.96 6.66
C LEU A 182 1.64 1.46 5.41
N ASP A 183 1.89 0.21 5.01
CA ASP A 183 1.23 -0.40 3.86
C ASP A 183 0.90 -1.89 4.13
N HIS A 184 -0.37 -2.15 4.43
CA HIS A 184 -0.88 -3.49 4.69
C HIS A 184 -0.89 -4.39 3.46
N ALA A 185 -0.69 -3.85 2.25
CA ALA A 185 -0.66 -4.63 1.02
C ALA A 185 0.67 -5.34 0.76
N LEU A 186 1.75 -4.95 1.46
CA LEU A 186 3.10 -5.50 1.23
C LEU A 186 3.18 -7.04 1.31
N PRO A 187 2.48 -7.75 2.22
CA PRO A 187 2.51 -9.22 2.24
C PRO A 187 1.88 -9.88 1.02
N PHE A 188 1.04 -9.17 0.24
CA PHE A 188 0.21 -9.77 -0.81
C PHE A 188 0.95 -10.00 -2.13
N HIS A 189 2.24 -9.66 -2.21
CA HIS A 189 3.12 -10.23 -3.23
C HIS A 189 3.19 -11.76 -3.11
N ASN A 190 3.01 -12.30 -1.91
CA ASN A 190 2.79 -13.71 -1.68
C ASN A 190 1.32 -14.08 -1.94
N PRO A 191 1.02 -14.87 -2.99
CA PRO A 191 -0.36 -15.23 -3.33
C PRO A 191 -1.02 -16.10 -2.25
N GLN A 192 -0.26 -16.86 -1.46
CA GLN A 192 -0.78 -17.62 -0.34
C GLN A 192 -1.26 -16.71 0.79
N LYS A 193 -0.47 -15.67 1.12
CA LYS A 193 -0.88 -14.65 2.10
C LYS A 193 -2.10 -13.86 1.65
N LEU A 194 -2.18 -13.51 0.36
CA LEU A 194 -3.38 -12.85 -0.19
C LEU A 194 -4.62 -13.75 -0.10
N ALA A 195 -4.48 -15.04 -0.43
CA ALA A 195 -5.57 -16.00 -0.33
C ALA A 195 -6.02 -16.20 1.13
N ALA A 196 -5.07 -16.35 2.06
CA ALA A 196 -5.33 -16.43 3.49
C ALA A 196 -6.03 -15.17 4.01
N ALA A 197 -5.55 -13.99 3.62
CA ALA A 197 -6.16 -12.73 4.02
C ALA A 197 -7.61 -12.59 3.55
N ARG A 198 -7.90 -12.99 2.30
CA ARG A 198 -9.26 -13.02 1.76
C ARG A 198 -10.16 -13.99 2.51
N ALA A 199 -9.66 -15.18 2.83
CA ALA A 199 -10.39 -16.17 3.63
C ALA A 199 -10.72 -15.63 5.04
N THR A 200 -9.75 -14.99 5.69
CA THR A 200 -9.93 -14.35 7.00
C THR A 200 -10.98 -13.25 6.96
N VAL A 201 -10.95 -12.34 5.97
CA VAL A 201 -11.99 -11.30 5.86
C VAL A 201 -13.37 -11.89 5.60
N ALA A 202 -13.48 -12.89 4.72
CA ALA A 202 -14.75 -13.55 4.44
C ALA A 202 -15.32 -14.27 5.68
N GLN A 203 -14.47 -14.92 6.47
CA GLN A 203 -14.87 -15.53 7.74
C GLN A 203 -15.32 -14.46 8.75
N ASN A 204 -14.53 -13.40 8.92
CA ASN A 204 -14.86 -12.30 9.82
C ASN A 204 -16.18 -11.61 9.43
N HIS A 205 -16.43 -11.45 8.14
CA HIS A 205 -17.69 -10.88 7.65
C HIS A 205 -18.89 -11.74 8.08
N ARG A 206 -18.80 -13.07 7.95
CA ARG A 206 -19.83 -13.99 8.44
C ARG A 206 -20.03 -13.89 9.95
N ILE A 207 -18.94 -13.90 10.73
CA ILE A 207 -19.00 -13.78 12.20
C ILE A 207 -19.69 -12.47 12.60
N PHE A 208 -19.34 -11.36 11.95
CA PHE A 208 -19.94 -10.06 12.21
C PHE A 208 -21.46 -10.08 11.94
N GLY A 209 -21.87 -10.62 10.79
CA GLY A 209 -23.28 -10.75 10.43
C GLY A 209 -24.06 -11.66 11.39
N GLU A 210 -23.49 -12.80 11.80
CA GLU A 210 -24.10 -13.72 12.78
C GLU A 210 -24.23 -13.09 14.17
N LEU A 211 -23.23 -12.32 14.60
CA LEU A 211 -23.18 -11.69 15.92
C LEU A 211 -24.18 -10.54 16.06
N PHE A 212 -24.35 -9.72 15.03
CA PHE A 212 -25.15 -8.49 15.10
C PHE A 212 -26.43 -8.52 14.26
N GLY A 213 -26.65 -9.53 13.44
CA GLY A 213 -27.77 -9.59 12.49
C GLY A 213 -27.69 -8.56 11.35
N SER A 214 -26.56 -7.85 11.24
CA SER A 214 -26.30 -6.80 10.24
C SER A 214 -24.80 -6.67 10.02
N HIS A 215 -24.40 -6.21 8.82
CA HIS A 215 -23.01 -5.83 8.52
C HIS A 215 -22.76 -4.32 8.67
N VAL A 216 -23.79 -3.57 9.08
CA VAL A 216 -23.75 -2.13 9.33
C VAL A 216 -24.38 -1.88 10.70
N LEU A 217 -23.60 -1.32 11.62
CA LEU A 217 -24.06 -0.88 12.93
C LEU A 217 -23.96 0.63 13.02
N GLN A 218 -24.80 1.23 13.85
CA GLN A 218 -24.82 2.66 14.10
C GLN A 218 -25.04 2.93 15.58
N GLY A 219 -24.34 3.94 16.10
CA GLY A 219 -24.51 4.41 17.46
C GLY A 219 -23.43 5.42 17.85
N THR A 220 -23.23 5.59 19.15
CA THR A 220 -22.13 6.39 19.69
C THR A 220 -20.78 5.70 19.49
N GLY A 221 -19.69 6.47 19.52
CA GLY A 221 -18.33 5.93 19.44
C GLY A 221 -18.05 4.88 20.52
N ALA A 222 -18.51 5.10 21.76
CA ALA A 222 -18.39 4.12 22.83
C ALA A 222 -19.10 2.78 22.51
N GLN A 223 -20.31 2.84 21.94
CA GLN A 223 -21.03 1.63 21.53
C GLN A 223 -20.33 0.91 20.36
N MET A 224 -19.80 1.66 19.40
CA MET A 224 -19.10 1.06 18.26
C MET A 224 -17.75 0.44 18.65
N ILE A 225 -17.03 1.04 19.61
CA ILE A 225 -15.84 0.42 20.22
C ILE A 225 -16.21 -0.92 20.85
N GLU A 226 -17.27 -0.96 21.66
CA GLU A 226 -17.68 -2.18 22.37
C GLU A 226 -18.15 -3.28 21.41
N ALA A 227 -18.95 -2.90 20.39
CA ALA A 227 -19.35 -3.83 19.33
C ALA A 227 -18.12 -4.40 18.62
N TYR A 228 -17.15 -3.55 18.27
CA TYR A 228 -15.94 -4.00 17.60
C TYR A 228 -15.10 -4.96 18.49
N ARG A 229 -14.92 -4.64 19.78
CA ARG A 229 -14.24 -5.55 20.74
C ARG A 229 -14.94 -6.89 20.84
N THR A 230 -16.26 -6.90 20.95
CA THR A 230 -17.07 -8.13 20.99
C THR A 230 -16.84 -8.97 19.74
N PHE A 231 -16.81 -8.33 18.56
CA PHE A 231 -16.50 -8.99 17.29
C PHE A 231 -15.07 -9.55 17.24
N LEU A 232 -14.06 -8.80 17.71
CA LEU A 232 -12.68 -9.27 17.76
C LEU A 232 -12.54 -10.50 18.67
N GLU A 233 -13.19 -10.49 19.83
CA GLU A 233 -13.20 -11.65 20.72
C GLU A 233 -13.87 -12.87 20.09
N ALA A 234 -15.02 -12.69 19.41
CA ALA A 234 -15.69 -13.77 18.69
C ALA A 234 -14.79 -14.35 17.59
N SER A 235 -14.10 -13.49 16.84
CA SER A 235 -13.16 -13.88 15.78
C SER A 235 -11.98 -14.67 16.34
N ARG A 236 -11.40 -14.22 17.47
CA ARG A 236 -10.30 -14.93 18.18
C ARG A 236 -10.75 -16.31 18.65
N ARG A 237 -11.93 -16.41 19.29
CA ARG A 237 -12.47 -17.70 19.77
C ARG A 237 -12.68 -18.68 18.61
N GLN A 238 -13.18 -18.21 17.47
CA GLN A 238 -13.39 -19.05 16.29
C GLN A 238 -12.07 -19.51 15.66
N ALA A 239 -11.05 -18.65 15.64
CA ALA A 239 -9.72 -19.00 15.16
C ALA A 239 -9.07 -20.07 16.04
N SER A 240 -9.13 -19.92 17.37
CA SER A 240 -8.56 -20.90 18.32
C SER A 240 -9.30 -22.24 18.37
N ALA A 241 -10.54 -22.30 17.87
CA ALA A 241 -11.31 -23.55 17.79
C ALA A 241 -10.93 -24.40 16.56
N GLY A 242 -10.24 -23.83 15.57
CA GLY A 242 -9.58 -24.58 14.51
C GLY A 242 -8.19 -25.00 14.99
N ASN A 243 -7.87 -26.30 14.96
CA ASN A 243 -6.60 -26.87 15.45
C ASN A 243 -5.34 -26.50 14.63
N ASP A 244 -5.39 -25.48 13.78
CA ASP A 244 -4.25 -25.04 12.98
C ASP A 244 -3.68 -23.78 13.61
N GLU A 245 -2.50 -23.88 14.24
CA GLU A 245 -1.69 -22.69 14.53
C GLU A 245 -1.42 -21.98 13.21
N PRO A 246 -1.93 -20.75 12.99
CA PRO A 246 -1.65 -20.05 11.75
C PRO A 246 -0.14 -19.74 11.69
N GLU A 247 0.56 -20.24 10.66
CA GLU A 247 1.97 -19.88 10.41
C GLU A 247 2.15 -18.36 10.21
N ASP A 248 1.09 -17.68 9.78
CA ASP A 248 0.97 -16.24 9.75
C ASP A 248 -0.15 -15.83 10.72
N ASP A 249 0.22 -15.13 11.79
CA ASP A 249 -0.75 -14.49 12.68
C ASP A 249 -1.42 -13.38 11.86
N ALA A 250 -2.46 -13.76 11.12
CA ALA A 250 -3.42 -12.89 10.49
C ALA A 250 -4.12 -12.15 11.63
N ARG A 251 -3.42 -11.18 12.23
CA ARG A 251 -3.92 -10.29 13.26
C ARG A 251 -4.99 -9.43 12.59
N SER A 252 -6.17 -10.02 12.53
CA SER A 252 -7.43 -9.56 11.97
C SER A 252 -7.45 -8.08 11.66
N GLY A 253 -6.94 -7.67 10.50
CA GLY A 253 -6.92 -6.28 10.03
C GLY A 253 -6.89 -5.18 11.07
N LEU A 254 -6.01 -5.35 12.05
CA LEU A 254 -6.02 -4.51 13.24
C LEU A 254 -5.03 -3.38 13.03
N ARG A 255 -5.47 -2.43 12.20
CA ARG A 255 -5.23 -1.01 12.47
C ARG A 255 -6.42 -0.17 12.01
N LEU A 256 -7.52 -0.31 12.76
CA LEU A 256 -8.25 0.84 13.29
C LEU A 256 -8.32 0.58 14.80
N ALA A 257 -7.38 1.22 15.51
CA ALA A 257 -7.08 1.09 16.94
C ALA A 257 -6.75 -0.35 17.42
N PRO A 258 -5.57 -0.64 18.00
CA PRO A 258 -5.53 -1.60 19.11
C PRO A 258 -6.64 -1.25 20.10
N ASP A 259 -7.12 -2.25 20.85
CA ASP A 259 -8.19 -2.10 21.85
C ASP A 259 -7.98 -0.90 22.82
N GLU A 260 -6.80 -0.27 22.84
CA GLU A 260 -6.37 0.89 23.64
C GLU A 260 -6.11 2.23 22.88
N SER A 261 -6.14 2.31 21.54
CA SER A 261 -5.71 3.54 20.79
C SER A 261 -6.74 4.15 19.83
N PHE A 262 -8.02 4.12 20.17
CA PHE A 262 -8.99 4.98 19.46
C PHE A 262 -8.56 6.45 19.62
N PRO A 263 -8.70 7.30 18.57
CA PRO A 263 -8.36 8.71 18.68
C PRO A 263 -9.06 9.36 19.88
N ALA A 264 -8.37 10.28 20.56
CA ALA A 264 -8.95 11.00 21.68
C ALA A 264 -10.28 11.66 21.27
N GLY A 265 -11.32 11.45 22.08
CA GLY A 265 -12.67 11.95 21.79
C GLY A 265 -13.51 11.08 20.86
N PHE A 266 -12.97 10.00 20.26
CA PHE A 266 -13.75 9.08 19.42
C PHE A 266 -14.93 8.48 20.19
N ALA A 267 -14.71 8.03 21.43
CA ALA A 267 -15.77 7.48 22.28
C ALA A 267 -16.92 8.47 22.55
N ALA A 268 -16.65 9.78 22.53
CA ALA A 268 -17.64 10.83 22.76
C ALA A 268 -18.45 11.21 21.50
N ARG A 269 -18.07 10.70 20.33
CA ARG A 269 -18.81 10.92 19.08
C ARG A 269 -20.21 10.33 19.22
N GLN A 270 -21.21 11.11 18.84
CA GLN A 270 -22.62 10.72 18.97
C GLN A 270 -23.07 9.84 17.80
N GLU A 271 -22.44 10.01 16.64
CA GLU A 271 -22.81 9.34 15.40
C GLU A 271 -21.58 8.68 14.78
N VAL A 272 -21.53 7.37 14.89
CA VAL A 272 -20.51 6.51 14.30
C VAL A 272 -21.20 5.31 13.67
N ARG A 273 -20.83 5.01 12.43
CA ARG A 273 -21.24 3.80 11.73
C ARG A 273 -20.05 2.83 11.69
N LEU A 274 -20.27 1.57 12.06
CA LEU A 274 -19.31 0.48 11.92
C LEU A 274 -19.79 -0.44 10.79
N VAL A 275 -19.02 -0.51 9.71
CA VAL A 275 -19.33 -1.31 8.52
C VAL A 275 -18.32 -2.42 8.38
N HIS A 276 -18.77 -3.66 8.17
CA HIS A 276 -17.89 -4.77 7.80
C HIS A 276 -18.04 -5.10 6.32
N HIS A 277 -17.03 -4.80 5.50
CA HIS A 277 -17.02 -5.13 4.08
C HIS A 277 -16.49 -6.56 3.84
N PRO A 278 -17.07 -7.34 2.90
CA PRO A 278 -16.65 -8.73 2.63
C PRO A 278 -15.24 -8.86 2.06
N VAL A 279 -14.68 -7.78 1.50
CA VAL A 279 -13.30 -7.76 0.97
C VAL A 279 -12.38 -6.90 1.82
N LYS A 280 -12.87 -5.79 2.38
CA LYS A 280 -12.02 -4.73 2.95
C LYS A 280 -11.95 -4.76 4.48
N SER A 281 -12.71 -5.63 5.15
CA SER A 281 -12.85 -5.71 6.62
C SER A 281 -13.66 -4.55 7.22
N ALA A 282 -13.56 -4.40 8.54
CA ALA A 282 -14.26 -3.40 9.34
C ALA A 282 -13.75 -1.96 9.09
N VAL A 283 -14.67 -1.00 9.06
CA VAL A 283 -14.41 0.43 8.88
C VAL A 283 -15.32 1.22 9.81
N PHE A 284 -14.74 2.21 10.50
CA PHE A 284 -15.51 3.20 11.27
C PHE A 284 -15.72 4.45 10.42
N LEU A 285 -16.95 4.94 10.39
CA LEU A 285 -17.35 6.12 9.62
C LEU A 285 -17.98 7.11 10.59
N VAL A 286 -17.40 8.31 10.65
CA VAL A 286 -17.86 9.40 11.51
C VAL A 286 -18.57 10.43 10.64
N ASP A 287 -19.65 11.03 11.15
CA ASP A 287 -20.46 12.04 10.45
C ASP A 287 -21.03 11.50 9.11
N TYR A 288 -21.29 10.19 9.05
CA TYR A 288 -21.72 9.49 7.83
C TYR A 288 -23.15 9.88 7.40
N GLU A 289 -24.06 10.14 8.34
CA GLU A 289 -25.42 10.55 8.02
C GLU A 289 -25.44 11.90 7.30
N ALA A 290 -24.56 12.84 7.67
CA ALA A 290 -24.44 14.11 6.96
C ALA A 290 -24.01 13.91 5.51
N LEU A 291 -23.06 12.99 5.27
CA LEU A 291 -22.62 12.63 3.93
C LEU A 291 -23.74 11.93 3.13
N GLU A 292 -24.43 10.98 3.75
CA GLU A 292 -25.54 10.23 3.14
C GLU A 292 -26.76 11.13 2.86
N TYR A 293 -27.01 12.13 3.72
CA TYR A 293 -28.03 13.15 3.50
C TYR A 293 -27.66 14.03 2.32
N ALA A 294 -26.41 14.51 2.24
CA ALA A 294 -25.95 15.34 1.14
C ALA A 294 -25.93 14.60 -0.21
N HIS A 295 -25.72 13.28 -0.22
CA HIS A 295 -25.90 12.49 -1.44
C HIS A 295 -27.38 12.39 -1.86
N ARG A 296 -28.32 12.41 -0.92
CA ARG A 296 -29.78 12.42 -1.22
C ARG A 296 -30.30 13.78 -1.65
N THR A 297 -29.80 14.82 -0.99
CA THR A 297 -30.23 16.20 -1.14
C THR A 297 -28.98 17.07 -1.20
N PRO A 298 -28.41 17.26 -2.41
CA PRO A 298 -27.21 18.06 -2.60
C PRO A 298 -27.39 19.48 -2.03
N PRO A 299 -26.40 20.00 -1.29
CA PRO A 299 -26.46 21.34 -0.75
C PRO A 299 -26.24 22.39 -1.84
N ASP A 300 -26.75 23.61 -1.61
CA ASP A 300 -26.57 24.73 -2.56
C ASP A 300 -25.14 25.32 -2.51
N ASP A 301 -24.41 25.14 -1.41
CA ASP A 301 -23.11 25.75 -1.20
C ASP A 301 -22.04 24.80 -0.62
N ALA A 302 -20.79 25.13 -0.90
CA ALA A 302 -19.63 24.34 -0.48
C ALA A 302 -19.42 24.27 1.05
N PRO A 303 -19.72 25.31 1.85
CA PRO A 303 -19.60 25.27 3.31
C PRO A 303 -20.55 24.30 4.04
N ASP A 304 -21.55 23.75 3.36
CA ASP A 304 -22.46 22.76 3.95
C ASP A 304 -21.71 21.60 4.65
N PRO A 305 -22.20 21.14 5.83
CA PRO A 305 -21.56 20.06 6.57
C PRO A 305 -21.36 18.77 5.77
N GLY A 306 -22.32 18.36 4.94
CA GLY A 306 -22.19 17.14 4.15
C GLY A 306 -21.18 17.27 3.02
N ALA A 307 -21.12 18.44 2.37
CA ALA A 307 -20.06 18.76 1.40
C ALA A 307 -18.67 18.81 2.06
N ALA A 308 -18.58 19.29 3.31
CA ALA A 308 -17.34 19.28 4.09
C ALA A 308 -16.90 17.86 4.47
N VAL A 309 -17.84 17.00 4.89
CA VAL A 309 -17.57 15.59 5.17
C VAL A 309 -17.09 14.87 3.90
N LEU A 310 -17.69 15.12 2.74
CA LEU A 310 -17.24 14.54 1.47
C LEU A 310 -15.77 14.88 1.18
N ARG A 311 -15.38 16.16 1.31
CA ARG A 311 -13.98 16.57 1.13
C ARG A 311 -13.05 15.89 2.13
N GLY A 312 -13.44 15.83 3.40
CA GLY A 312 -12.67 15.11 4.42
C GLY A 312 -12.52 13.63 4.09
N TYR A 313 -13.60 12.98 3.64
CA TYR A 313 -13.58 11.57 3.23
C TYR A 313 -12.74 11.34 1.97
N LEU A 314 -12.66 12.29 1.04
CA LEU A 314 -11.73 12.21 -0.10
C LEU A 314 -10.28 12.28 0.38
N GLU A 315 -9.96 13.17 1.31
CA GLU A 315 -8.58 13.37 1.80
C GLU A 315 -8.10 12.30 2.80
N ASP A 316 -9.00 11.67 3.55
CA ASP A 316 -8.65 10.71 4.62
C ASP A 316 -8.27 9.32 4.08
N ASP A 317 -6.99 8.97 4.09
CA ASP A 317 -6.47 7.68 3.62
C ASP A 317 -6.99 6.44 4.41
N GLN A 318 -7.64 6.66 5.55
CA GLN A 318 -8.29 5.60 6.31
C GLN A 318 -9.69 5.26 5.78
N ILE A 319 -10.32 6.16 5.01
CA ILE A 319 -11.62 5.94 4.37
C ILE A 319 -11.42 5.24 3.01
N PRO A 320 -11.93 4.00 2.86
CA PRO A 320 -11.85 3.28 1.59
C PRO A 320 -12.66 3.94 0.47
N CYS A 321 -12.20 3.81 -0.77
CA CYS A 321 -12.91 4.34 -1.94
C CYS A 321 -14.33 3.75 -2.10
N PHE A 322 -14.53 2.48 -1.74
CA PHE A 322 -15.83 1.82 -1.88
C PHE A 322 -16.94 2.51 -1.09
N ILE A 323 -16.61 3.26 -0.04
CA ILE A 323 -17.60 4.04 0.72
C ILE A 323 -18.21 5.15 -0.15
N LEU A 324 -17.36 5.80 -0.96
CA LEU A 324 -17.76 6.86 -1.88
C LEU A 324 -18.44 6.27 -3.12
N GLU A 325 -17.92 5.15 -3.63
CA GLU A 325 -18.52 4.43 -4.77
C GLU A 325 -19.93 3.92 -4.42
N ASP A 326 -20.11 3.29 -3.25
CA ASP A 326 -21.42 2.80 -2.78
C ASP A 326 -22.44 3.94 -2.60
N LEU A 327 -22.03 5.10 -2.09
CA LEU A 327 -22.91 6.26 -1.95
C LEU A 327 -23.30 6.85 -3.31
N ALA A 328 -22.36 6.92 -4.24
CA ALA A 328 -22.63 7.38 -5.60
C ALA A 328 -23.58 6.43 -6.34
N ASP A 329 -23.36 5.12 -6.23
CA ASP A 329 -24.20 4.09 -6.85
C ASP A 329 -25.63 4.08 -6.28
N ARG A 330 -25.79 4.41 -5.00
CA ARG A 330 -27.12 4.54 -4.35
C ARG A 330 -27.85 5.84 -4.70
N HIS A 331 -27.13 6.87 -5.12
CA HIS A 331 -27.68 8.20 -5.40
C HIS A 331 -27.22 8.76 -6.76
N PRO A 332 -27.46 8.02 -7.87
CA PRO A 332 -26.90 8.37 -9.18
C PRO A 332 -27.47 9.68 -9.75
N ASP A 333 -28.70 10.06 -9.37
CA ASP A 333 -29.36 11.25 -9.88
C ASP A 333 -28.84 12.55 -9.27
N THR A 334 -28.20 12.47 -8.09
CA THR A 334 -27.82 13.63 -7.26
C THR A 334 -26.32 13.69 -6.96
N VAL A 335 -25.57 12.63 -7.26
CA VAL A 335 -24.11 12.56 -7.01
C VAL A 335 -23.35 13.68 -7.73
N ASP A 336 -23.70 13.99 -8.98
CA ASP A 336 -23.00 15.00 -9.77
C ASP A 336 -23.11 16.39 -9.10
N GLU A 337 -24.31 16.78 -8.68
CA GLU A 337 -24.56 18.06 -8.01
C GLU A 337 -23.76 18.20 -6.71
N LEU A 338 -23.77 17.16 -5.85
CA LEU A 338 -22.99 17.17 -4.61
C LEU A 338 -21.50 17.36 -4.88
N TYR A 339 -20.94 16.61 -5.81
CA TYR A 339 -19.50 16.68 -6.10
C TYR A 339 -19.12 17.97 -6.80
N GLN A 340 -19.99 18.51 -7.67
CA GLN A 340 -19.79 19.84 -8.28
C GLN A 340 -19.69 20.93 -7.22
N VAL A 341 -20.59 20.92 -6.24
CA VAL A 341 -20.62 21.88 -5.11
C VAL A 341 -19.41 21.66 -4.19
N ALA A 342 -19.18 20.42 -3.75
CA ALA A 342 -18.12 20.12 -2.80
C ALA A 342 -16.72 20.41 -3.34
N LEU A 343 -16.49 20.18 -4.65
CA LEU A 343 -15.20 20.38 -5.31
C LEU A 343 -15.07 21.74 -6.01
N ALA A 344 -16.12 22.56 -6.03
CA ALA A 344 -16.22 23.78 -6.83
C ALA A 344 -15.90 23.54 -8.32
N ARG A 345 -16.41 22.43 -8.88
CA ARG A 345 -16.19 21.99 -10.27
C ARG A 345 -17.54 21.81 -10.98
N PRO A 346 -18.13 22.86 -11.58
CA PRO A 346 -19.49 22.79 -12.15
C PRO A 346 -19.65 21.83 -13.35
N GLY A 347 -18.54 21.42 -13.98
CA GLY A 347 -18.56 20.45 -15.07
C GLY A 347 -18.21 19.02 -14.63
N PHE A 348 -18.11 18.75 -13.32
CA PHE A 348 -17.82 17.40 -12.83
C PHE A 348 -18.99 16.46 -13.10
N SER A 349 -18.69 15.26 -13.59
CA SER A 349 -19.64 14.14 -13.60
C SER A 349 -19.00 12.89 -13.01
N TRP A 350 -19.71 12.22 -12.10
CA TRP A 350 -19.22 11.01 -11.46
C TRP A 350 -18.91 9.90 -12.47
N HIS A 351 -19.75 9.74 -13.50
CA HIS A 351 -19.56 8.76 -14.57
C HIS A 351 -18.22 8.92 -15.29
N ASP A 352 -17.86 10.17 -15.66
CA ASP A 352 -16.68 10.45 -16.48
C ASP A 352 -15.42 10.76 -15.64
N ASP A 353 -15.58 11.46 -14.52
CA ASP A 353 -14.49 11.98 -13.70
C ASP A 353 -14.25 11.19 -12.40
N GLY A 354 -15.22 10.40 -11.92
CA GLY A 354 -15.19 9.78 -10.58
C GLY A 354 -13.97 8.90 -10.37
N GLN A 355 -13.63 8.07 -11.35
CA GLN A 355 -12.44 7.20 -11.28
C GLN A 355 -11.14 8.00 -11.27
N ALA A 356 -11.04 9.08 -12.03
CA ALA A 356 -9.87 9.96 -12.01
C ALA A 356 -9.75 10.71 -10.68
N LEU A 357 -10.88 11.14 -10.11
CA LEU A 357 -10.94 11.75 -8.79
C LEU A 357 -10.45 10.78 -7.71
N LEU A 358 -10.98 9.56 -7.66
CA LEU A 358 -10.56 8.56 -6.69
C LEU A 358 -9.08 8.17 -6.88
N ARG A 359 -8.54 8.11 -8.10
CA ARG A 359 -7.08 7.91 -8.29
C ARG A 359 -6.24 9.04 -7.71
N THR A 360 -6.77 10.27 -7.75
CA THR A 360 -6.08 11.46 -7.24
C THR A 360 -6.02 11.45 -5.71
N TYR A 361 -7.16 11.17 -5.07
CA TYR A 361 -7.33 11.29 -3.62
C TYR A 361 -7.10 9.97 -2.85
N LYS A 362 -7.30 8.83 -3.52
CA LYS A 362 -7.23 7.49 -2.95
C LYS A 362 -6.22 6.64 -3.75
N PRO A 363 -4.90 6.89 -3.72
CA PRO A 363 -3.96 6.22 -4.62
C PRO A 363 -3.88 4.69 -4.43
N ALA A 364 -3.56 3.97 -5.52
CA ALA A 364 -3.30 2.53 -5.51
C ALA A 364 -1.92 2.20 -4.86
N PRO A 365 -1.70 0.98 -4.33
CA PRO A 365 -2.61 -0.17 -4.31
C PRO A 365 -3.61 -0.17 -3.15
N ILE A 366 -3.44 0.72 -2.17
CA ILE A 366 -4.14 0.71 -0.87
C ILE A 366 -5.67 0.83 -1.04
N HIS A 367 -6.13 1.63 -2.02
CA HIS A 367 -7.56 1.88 -2.19
C HIS A 367 -8.21 1.09 -3.35
N HIS A 368 -7.56 1.06 -4.52
CA HIS A 368 -8.19 0.61 -5.78
C HIS A 368 -8.13 -0.88 -6.07
N ALA A 369 -7.19 -1.61 -5.47
CA ALA A 369 -7.12 -3.05 -5.68
C ALA A 369 -8.10 -3.76 -4.74
N ASP A 370 -8.72 -4.86 -5.18
CA ASP A 370 -9.51 -5.79 -4.34
C ASP A 370 -8.60 -6.58 -3.39
N LEU A 371 -7.86 -5.82 -2.58
CA LEU A 371 -6.97 -6.26 -1.55
C LEU A 371 -7.64 -6.06 -0.19
N PRO A 372 -7.55 -7.07 0.69
CA PRO A 372 -7.95 -6.92 2.07
C PRO A 372 -7.23 -5.74 2.75
N ARG A 373 -7.95 -4.93 3.53
CA ARG A 373 -7.31 -3.94 4.42
C ARG A 373 -6.94 -4.57 5.75
N ILE A 374 -6.30 -5.73 5.68
CA ILE A 374 -5.83 -6.43 6.87
C ILE A 374 -4.32 -6.65 6.82
N ALA A 375 -3.64 -6.47 7.95
CA ALA A 375 -2.22 -6.76 8.06
C ALA A 375 -2.02 -8.26 8.29
N MET A 376 -1.37 -8.94 7.36
CA MET A 376 -0.82 -10.28 7.57
C MET A 376 0.57 -10.11 8.15
N VAL A 377 0.70 -10.24 9.48
CA VAL A 377 1.96 -10.01 10.18
C VAL A 377 2.70 -11.34 10.30
N PRO A 378 3.88 -11.49 9.68
CA PRO A 378 4.71 -12.66 9.87
C PRO A 378 5.01 -12.89 11.35
N VAL A 379 5.01 -14.15 11.78
CA VAL A 379 5.35 -14.53 13.18
C VAL A 379 6.71 -13.98 13.58
N SER A 380 7.65 -13.96 12.63
CA SER A 380 9.00 -13.42 12.84
C SER A 380 9.04 -11.92 13.18
N LEU A 381 7.98 -11.17 12.87
CA LEU A 381 7.80 -9.73 13.09
C LEU A 381 6.79 -9.39 14.19
N SER A 382 6.06 -10.37 14.75
CA SER A 382 4.95 -10.14 15.68
C SER A 382 5.28 -9.27 16.89
N GLU A 383 6.44 -9.48 17.52
CA GLU A 383 6.92 -8.68 18.66
C GLU A 383 7.29 -7.26 18.23
N ALA A 384 8.06 -7.13 17.14
CA ALA A 384 8.46 -5.84 16.61
C ALA A 384 7.25 -5.00 16.19
N TYR A 385 6.21 -5.64 15.63
CA TYR A 385 4.97 -4.98 15.24
C TYR A 385 4.13 -4.55 16.44
N GLN A 386 4.07 -5.34 17.51
CA GLN A 386 3.44 -4.95 18.79
C GLN A 386 4.12 -3.75 19.44
N ASN A 387 5.44 -3.65 19.36
CA ASN A 387 6.17 -2.54 19.97
C ASN A 387 6.04 -1.21 19.19
N LEU A 388 5.37 -1.19 18.03
CA LEU A 388 5.03 0.04 17.30
C LEU A 388 3.73 0.70 17.78
N THR A 389 2.91 -0.06 18.52
CA THR A 389 1.64 0.37 19.11
C THR A 389 1.85 0.65 20.59
#